data_AF-A0A7V3CDI3-F1
#
_entry.id   AF-A0A7V3CDI3-F1
#
_cell.length_a   1.000
_cell.length_b   1.000
_cell.length_c   1.000
_cell.angle_alpha   90.00
_cell.angle_beta   90.00
_cell.angle_gamma   90.00
#
_symmetry.space_group_name_H-M   'P 1'
#
loop_
_entity.id
_entity.type
_entity.pdbx_description
1 polymer ?
#
loop_
_entity_poly.entity_id
_entity_poly.type
_entity_poly.pdbx_seq_one_letter_code
_entity_poly.pdbx_strand_id
1 'polypeptide(L)'
;MIAAPITPQKIARLGLLTAALLLELGCGTPSPLEFQSLLLEQPYVLEVRPTDRAALPDAAEIELEFSERIALDSLDGSAVALVSGLPKEEVLADAEELAEQLASGELPSVPLQYFLEDDERRLTLAPAVDLEAGVYLLVVTPRLRSVRGLPFNQRPGESPASFVARYTYGDVPLTSLDPLPGGETGPGGPVFGPPPETLVISELLYDGKLSDTDGENFIELYGTPGSDIGLYQILFINGADGAETERITLPAGSLLPEDGIFLIADLKTGSTTASNVSGADFLDQFDPQNGPDGVQLLNREGNLVDTLAYGEGLPPVAANGLPLGEEAPAPDVVAGHSLSRINGQDSQDNTQDFVDMTTPTPGVL
;
A
#
# COMPACT_ATOMS: atom_id res chain seq x y z
N MET A 1 46.99 -62.41 -32.07
CA MET A 1 46.96 -63.51 -31.08
C MET A 1 46.12 -63.03 -29.92
N ILE A 2 44.99 -63.68 -29.74
CA ILE A 2 43.88 -63.30 -28.85
C ILE A 2 44.19 -63.87 -27.46
N ALA A 3 44.11 -63.05 -26.42
CA ALA A 3 44.09 -63.51 -25.03
C ALA A 3 42.67 -63.37 -24.47
N ALA A 4 42.25 -64.44 -23.81
CA ALA A 4 40.90 -64.77 -23.36
C ALA A 4 40.55 -64.13 -21.97
N PRO A 5 39.30 -64.28 -21.48
CA PRO A 5 38.64 -63.34 -20.57
C PRO A 5 38.71 -63.73 -19.08
N ILE A 6 38.33 -62.78 -18.22
CA ILE A 6 38.01 -63.00 -16.80
C ILE A 6 36.49 -62.86 -16.59
N THR A 7 35.97 -63.80 -15.81
CA THR A 7 34.58 -64.17 -15.47
C THR A 7 33.78 -63.09 -14.72
N PRO A 8 32.42 -63.14 -14.76
CA PRO A 8 31.55 -62.11 -14.17
C PRO A 8 31.16 -62.45 -12.72
N GLN A 9 31.13 -61.44 -11.85
CA GLN A 9 30.51 -61.50 -10.53
C GLN A 9 29.06 -61.00 -10.59
N LYS A 10 28.18 -61.80 -10.00
CA LYS A 10 26.74 -61.56 -9.77
C LYS A 10 26.52 -60.46 -8.73
N ILE A 11 25.68 -59.46 -9.04
CA ILE A 11 24.89 -58.66 -8.08
C ILE A 11 23.58 -58.30 -8.82
N ALA A 12 22.49 -59.03 -8.60
CA ALA A 12 21.43 -58.79 -7.61
C ALA A 12 20.45 -57.66 -7.99
N ARG A 13 19.31 -58.11 -8.56
CA ARG A 13 17.93 -57.59 -8.54
C ARG A 13 17.70 -56.08 -8.39
N LEU A 14 17.34 -55.47 -9.51
CA LEU A 14 16.66 -54.19 -9.66
C LEU A 14 15.19 -54.33 -9.21
N GLY A 15 14.84 -53.71 -8.08
CA GLY A 15 13.46 -53.49 -7.67
C GLY A 15 13.01 -52.12 -8.16
N LEU A 16 12.08 -52.11 -9.11
CA LEU A 16 11.43 -50.93 -9.67
C LEU A 16 10.51 -50.33 -8.59
N LEU A 17 10.84 -49.14 -8.07
CA LEU A 17 9.90 -48.34 -7.27
C LEU A 17 9.54 -47.11 -8.10
N THR A 18 8.39 -47.19 -8.77
CA THR A 18 7.79 -46.10 -9.52
C THR A 18 7.19 -45.11 -8.52
N ALA A 19 7.90 -44.03 -8.21
CA ALA A 19 7.32 -42.89 -7.52
C ALA A 19 6.61 -42.02 -8.57
N ALA A 20 5.28 -42.14 -8.64
CA ALA A 20 4.43 -41.21 -9.36
C ALA A 20 4.36 -39.91 -8.55
N LEU A 21 5.15 -38.92 -8.95
CA LEU A 21 5.00 -37.55 -8.49
C LEU A 21 3.87 -36.92 -9.32
N LEU A 22 2.67 -36.88 -8.74
CA LEU A 22 1.57 -36.05 -9.23
C LEU A 22 1.97 -34.59 -9.03
N LEU A 23 2.40 -33.93 -10.11
CA LEU A 23 2.37 -32.47 -10.19
C LEU A 23 0.90 -32.07 -10.35
N GLU A 24 0.28 -31.62 -9.26
CA GLU A 24 -0.90 -30.75 -9.37
C GLU A 24 -0.42 -29.38 -9.83
N LEU A 25 -0.44 -29.17 -11.13
CA LEU A 25 -0.47 -27.83 -11.71
C LEU A 25 -1.85 -27.24 -11.45
N GLY A 26 -2.06 -26.75 -10.22
CA GLY A 26 -3.12 -25.82 -9.92
C GLY A 26 -2.81 -24.49 -10.59
N CYS A 27 -3.17 -24.34 -11.86
CA CYS A 27 -3.30 -23.02 -12.48
C CYS A 27 -4.54 -22.35 -11.89
N GLY A 28 -4.45 -21.88 -10.64
CA GLY A 28 -5.32 -20.82 -10.17
C GLY A 28 -4.91 -19.55 -10.91
N THR A 29 -5.72 -19.10 -11.86
CA THR A 29 -5.62 -17.71 -12.30
C THR A 29 -5.84 -16.86 -11.06
N PRO A 30 -4.89 -15.99 -10.67
CA PRO A 30 -5.12 -15.11 -9.53
C PRO A 30 -6.37 -14.31 -9.83
N SER A 31 -7.27 -14.22 -8.85
CA SER A 31 -8.55 -13.55 -9.03
C SER A 31 -8.29 -12.06 -9.31
N PRO A 32 -9.08 -11.39 -10.17
CA PRO A 32 -8.86 -9.99 -10.53
C PRO A 32 -8.78 -9.00 -9.36
N LEU A 33 -9.30 -9.37 -8.17
CA LEU A 33 -9.25 -8.51 -6.98
C LEU A 33 -8.15 -8.83 -5.97
N GLU A 34 -7.62 -10.06 -5.91
CA GLU A 34 -6.27 -10.27 -5.32
C GLU A 34 -5.27 -9.41 -6.08
N PHE A 35 -5.41 -9.34 -7.41
CA PHE A 35 -4.62 -8.42 -8.24
C PHE A 35 -4.85 -6.96 -7.88
N GLN A 36 -6.08 -6.49 -7.64
CA GLN A 36 -6.31 -5.09 -7.27
C GLN A 36 -5.75 -4.75 -5.88
N SER A 37 -5.92 -5.62 -4.90
CA SER A 37 -5.30 -5.47 -3.56
C SER A 37 -3.77 -5.41 -3.66
N LEU A 38 -3.15 -6.35 -4.38
CA LEU A 38 -1.70 -6.37 -4.59
C LEU A 38 -1.19 -5.17 -5.42
N LEU A 39 -2.01 -4.59 -6.30
CA LEU A 39 -1.65 -3.39 -7.05
C LEU A 39 -1.68 -2.12 -6.18
N LEU A 40 -2.48 -2.11 -5.11
CA LEU A 40 -2.52 -1.02 -4.12
C LEU A 40 -1.35 -1.11 -3.12
N GLU A 41 -0.82 -2.32 -2.91
CA GLU A 41 0.38 -2.59 -2.11
C GLU A 41 1.70 -2.40 -2.88
N GLN A 42 1.69 -1.76 -4.06
CA GLN A 42 2.93 -1.47 -4.77
C GLN A 42 3.78 -0.46 -3.98
N PRO A 43 5.10 -0.67 -3.84
CA PRO A 43 5.95 0.33 -3.20
C PRO A 43 5.98 1.59 -4.05
N TYR A 44 5.89 2.75 -3.40
CA TYR A 44 6.09 4.07 -3.99
C TYR A 44 6.96 4.93 -3.06
N VAL A 45 7.55 6.00 -3.58
CA VAL A 45 8.33 6.94 -2.76
C VAL A 45 7.36 7.87 -2.02
N LEU A 46 7.41 7.84 -0.69
CA LEU A 46 6.71 8.76 0.22
C LEU A 46 7.43 10.10 0.33
N GLU A 47 8.75 10.04 0.56
CA GLU A 47 9.57 11.22 0.77
C GLU A 47 10.94 11.06 0.11
N VAL A 48 11.52 12.18 -0.35
CA VAL A 48 12.92 12.28 -0.77
C VAL A 48 13.61 13.45 -0.09
N ARG A 49 14.84 13.24 0.39
CA ARG A 49 15.67 14.25 1.05
C ARG A 49 17.08 14.25 0.45
N PRO A 50 17.63 15.39 -0.02
CA PRO A 50 16.99 16.68 -0.19
C PRO A 50 15.73 16.60 -1.08
N THR A 51 14.81 17.54 -0.90
CA THR A 51 13.60 17.58 -1.74
C THR A 51 13.97 17.83 -3.20
N ASP A 52 13.11 17.40 -4.12
CA ASP A 52 13.27 17.70 -5.53
C ASP A 52 13.52 19.17 -5.84
N ARG A 53 14.31 19.40 -6.88
CA ARG A 53 14.84 20.69 -7.34
C ARG A 53 15.73 21.38 -6.29
N ALA A 54 16.18 20.67 -5.25
CA ALA A 54 17.22 21.18 -4.37
C ALA A 54 18.60 21.14 -5.03
N ALA A 55 19.51 21.94 -4.48
CA ALA A 55 20.94 21.70 -4.67
C ALA A 55 21.37 20.54 -3.77
N LEU A 56 22.10 19.58 -4.32
CA LEU A 56 22.70 18.51 -3.54
C LEU A 56 23.81 19.08 -2.65
N PRO A 57 23.93 18.62 -1.39
CA PRO A 57 25.06 18.96 -0.54
C PRO A 57 26.37 18.39 -1.13
N ASP A 58 27.52 18.81 -0.61
CA ASP A 58 28.84 18.33 -1.08
C ASP A 58 28.98 16.79 -0.98
N ALA A 59 28.37 16.17 0.03
CA ALA A 59 28.33 14.71 0.17
C ALA A 59 27.38 14.02 -0.84
N ALA A 60 26.46 14.81 -1.42
CA ALA A 60 25.43 14.38 -2.37
C ALA A 60 24.62 13.15 -1.91
N GLU A 61 24.45 13.00 -0.60
CA GLU A 61 23.59 11.97 -0.01
C GLU A 61 22.12 12.28 -0.31
N ILE A 62 21.38 11.25 -0.73
CA ILE A 62 19.95 11.33 -0.99
C ILE A 62 19.25 10.19 -0.25
N GLU A 63 18.26 10.50 0.55
CA GLU A 63 17.44 9.56 1.29
C GLU A 63 16.06 9.45 0.63
N LEU A 64 15.57 8.22 0.51
CA LEU A 64 14.23 7.86 0.04
C LEU A 64 13.50 7.11 1.15
N GLU A 65 12.26 7.50 1.44
CA GLU A 65 11.33 6.72 2.27
C GLU A 65 10.27 6.09 1.39
N PHE A 66 10.04 4.78 1.54
CA PHE A 66 9.09 4.01 0.76
C PHE A 66 7.82 3.66 1.55
N SER A 67 6.69 3.54 0.85
CA SER A 67 5.42 3.09 1.42
C SER A 67 5.48 1.66 1.95
N GLU A 68 6.30 0.80 1.33
CA GLU A 68 6.43 -0.61 1.62
C GLU A 68 7.90 -1.02 1.75
N ARG A 69 8.15 -2.16 2.39
CA ARG A 69 9.50 -2.75 2.52
C ARG A 69 10.04 -3.16 1.16
N ILE A 70 11.25 -2.73 0.82
CA ILE A 70 11.90 -3.00 -0.47
C ILE A 70 12.81 -4.23 -0.40
N ALA A 71 12.80 -5.03 -1.47
CA ALA A 71 13.62 -6.23 -1.57
C ALA A 71 15.04 -5.88 -2.00
N LEU A 72 16.01 -6.14 -1.13
CA LEU A 72 17.43 -5.83 -1.35
C LEU A 72 18.00 -6.47 -2.64
N ASP A 73 17.50 -7.63 -3.04
CA ASP A 73 17.92 -8.34 -4.26
C ASP A 73 17.41 -7.70 -5.55
N SER A 74 16.43 -6.79 -5.47
CA SER A 74 15.95 -5.97 -6.59
C SER A 74 16.68 -4.63 -6.71
N LEU A 75 17.57 -4.30 -5.77
CA LEU A 75 18.24 -3.01 -5.71
C LEU A 75 19.51 -3.01 -6.58
N ASP A 76 19.39 -2.44 -7.78
CA ASP A 76 20.51 -2.23 -8.71
C ASP A 76 20.39 -0.90 -9.47
N GLY A 77 21.37 -0.60 -10.31
CA GLY A 77 21.40 0.63 -11.12
C GLY A 77 20.33 0.74 -12.22
N SER A 78 19.51 -0.29 -12.43
CA SER A 78 18.32 -0.23 -13.28
C SER A 78 17.03 -0.01 -12.48
N ALA A 79 17.04 -0.32 -11.17
CA ALA A 79 15.96 -0.10 -10.24
C ALA A 79 16.01 1.30 -9.61
N VAL A 80 17.20 1.74 -9.17
CA VAL A 80 17.43 3.06 -8.59
C VAL A 80 18.70 3.66 -9.19
N ALA A 81 18.63 4.85 -9.77
CA ALA A 81 19.75 5.44 -10.47
C ALA A 81 19.83 6.96 -10.28
N LEU A 82 21.05 7.49 -10.21
CA LEU A 82 21.31 8.92 -10.35
C LEU A 82 21.87 9.17 -11.76
N VAL A 83 21.05 9.68 -12.66
CA VAL A 83 21.42 9.98 -14.04
C VAL A 83 22.01 11.38 -14.14
N SER A 84 23.15 11.51 -14.82
CA SER A 84 23.75 12.81 -15.12
C SER A 84 23.11 13.44 -16.36
N GLY A 85 22.76 14.72 -16.26
CA GLY A 85 22.05 15.44 -17.31
C GLY A 85 20.55 15.12 -17.36
N LEU A 86 19.93 15.43 -18.49
CA LEU A 86 18.50 15.28 -18.72
C LEU A 86 18.30 14.35 -19.93
N PRO A 87 17.77 13.12 -19.71
CA PRO A 87 17.30 12.26 -20.78
C PRO A 87 16.23 12.96 -21.62
N LYS A 88 15.96 12.41 -22.80
CA LYS A 88 14.83 12.87 -23.60
C LYS A 88 13.54 12.64 -22.85
N GLU A 89 12.60 13.57 -23.00
CA GLU A 89 11.27 13.52 -22.39
C GLU A 89 10.52 12.23 -22.69
N GLU A 90 10.57 11.75 -23.94
CA GLU A 90 9.97 10.49 -24.38
C GLU A 90 10.43 9.31 -23.52
N VAL A 91 11.71 9.28 -23.15
CA VAL A 91 12.32 8.23 -22.33
C VAL A 91 11.86 8.34 -20.88
N LEU A 92 11.66 9.55 -20.36
CA LEU A 92 11.20 9.75 -18.98
C LEU A 92 9.72 9.40 -18.80
N ALA A 93 8.91 9.53 -19.86
CA ALA A 93 7.48 9.25 -19.83
C ALA A 93 7.15 7.74 -19.94
N ASP A 94 8.08 6.92 -20.43
CA ASP A 94 7.93 5.48 -20.57
C ASP A 94 8.82 4.75 -19.54
N ALA A 95 8.18 4.21 -18.50
CA ALA A 95 8.89 3.55 -17.40
C ALA A 95 9.65 2.28 -17.84
N GLU A 96 9.18 1.59 -18.88
CA GLU A 96 9.85 0.40 -19.43
C GLU A 96 11.07 0.82 -20.24
N GLU A 97 10.93 1.80 -21.14
CA GLU A 97 12.05 2.33 -21.92
C GLU A 97 13.14 2.94 -21.02
N LEU A 98 12.75 3.67 -19.98
CA LEU A 98 13.68 4.23 -18.99
C LEU A 98 14.50 3.14 -18.30
N ALA A 99 13.83 2.08 -17.83
CA ALA A 99 14.48 0.98 -17.14
C ALA A 99 15.40 0.17 -18.08
N GLU A 100 15.02 0.03 -19.36
CA GLU A 100 15.85 -0.61 -20.38
C GLU A 100 17.12 0.20 -20.67
N GLN A 101 17.01 1.50 -20.88
CA GLN A 101 18.18 2.35 -21.17
C GLN A 101 19.13 2.48 -19.97
N LEU A 102 18.61 2.44 -18.74
CA LEU A 102 19.45 2.31 -17.53
C LEU A 102 20.20 0.98 -17.51
N ALA A 103 19.51 -0.13 -17.81
CA ALA A 103 20.10 -1.46 -17.81
C ALA A 103 21.12 -1.69 -18.93
N SER A 104 20.93 -1.07 -20.10
CA SER A 104 21.87 -1.13 -21.22
C SER A 104 23.05 -0.17 -21.06
N GLY A 105 22.98 0.76 -20.11
CA GLY A 105 23.99 1.81 -19.90
C GLY A 105 23.96 2.92 -20.94
N GLU A 106 22.84 3.08 -21.66
CA GLU A 106 22.61 4.16 -22.61
C GLU A 106 22.44 5.52 -21.91
N LEU A 107 21.87 5.51 -20.70
CA LEU A 107 21.81 6.69 -19.86
C LEU A 107 23.07 6.82 -19.01
N PRO A 108 23.70 8.01 -18.96
CA PRO A 108 24.93 8.22 -18.21
C PRO A 108 24.63 8.30 -16.71
N SER A 109 24.63 7.15 -16.05
CA SER A 109 24.38 7.02 -14.61
C SER A 109 25.66 7.15 -13.76
N VAL A 110 25.50 7.74 -12.58
CA VAL A 110 26.52 7.80 -11.55
C VAL A 110 26.47 6.50 -10.75
N PRO A 111 27.61 5.82 -10.51
CA PRO A 111 27.66 4.68 -9.61
C PRO A 111 27.25 5.08 -8.19
N LEU A 112 26.29 4.37 -7.60
CA LEU A 112 25.78 4.63 -6.25
C LEU A 112 26.19 3.53 -5.26
N GLN A 113 26.37 3.93 -4.02
CA GLN A 113 26.33 3.06 -2.85
C GLN A 113 24.93 3.14 -2.24
N TYR A 114 24.41 1.99 -1.83
CA TYR A 114 23.08 1.85 -1.26
C TYR A 114 23.18 1.45 0.21
N PHE A 115 22.49 2.18 1.08
CA PHE A 115 22.37 1.88 2.50
C PHE A 115 20.89 1.77 2.84
N LEU A 116 20.39 0.55 2.90
CA LEU A 116 19.03 0.23 3.30
C LEU A 116 18.99 0.04 4.82
N GLU A 117 18.11 0.77 5.51
CA GLU A 117 17.90 0.60 6.95
C GLU A 117 17.27 -0.74 7.31
N ASP A 118 17.34 -1.13 8.60
CA ASP A 118 16.81 -2.41 9.10
C ASP A 118 15.29 -2.56 8.90
N ASP A 119 14.56 -1.44 8.75
CA ASP A 119 13.13 -1.45 8.45
C ASP A 119 12.82 -1.72 6.98
N GLU A 120 13.84 -1.76 6.11
CA GLU A 120 13.75 -1.93 4.66
C GLU A 120 12.85 -0.91 3.96
N ARG A 121 12.56 0.23 4.59
CA ARG A 121 11.72 1.30 4.03
C ARG A 121 12.50 2.58 3.78
N ARG A 122 13.66 2.76 4.42
CA ARG A 122 14.54 3.90 4.18
C ARG A 122 15.82 3.51 3.46
N LEU A 123 16.04 4.15 2.32
CA LEU A 123 17.20 3.94 1.46
C LEU A 123 18.01 5.23 1.36
N THR A 124 19.25 5.20 1.84
CA THR A 124 20.22 6.26 1.59
C THR A 124 21.10 5.88 0.39
N LEU A 125 21.26 6.84 -0.50
CA LEU A 125 22.06 6.79 -1.72
C LEU A 125 23.24 7.74 -1.58
N ALA A 126 24.44 7.26 -1.86
CA ALA A 126 25.63 8.11 -1.93
C ALA A 126 26.40 7.83 -3.23
N PRO A 127 26.82 8.87 -3.99
CA PRO A 127 27.72 8.69 -5.13
C PRO A 127 29.01 7.97 -4.71
N ALA A 128 29.39 6.93 -5.45
CA ALA A 128 30.66 6.25 -5.24
C ALA A 128 31.86 7.02 -5.82
N VAL A 129 31.60 8.14 -6.50
CA VAL A 129 32.56 9.02 -7.15
C VAL A 129 32.14 10.48 -6.93
N ASP A 130 33.11 11.40 -6.99
CA ASP A 130 32.82 12.83 -6.94
C ASP A 130 31.93 13.25 -8.11
N LEU A 131 30.90 14.05 -7.83
CA LEU A 131 30.02 14.60 -8.85
C LEU A 131 30.67 15.78 -9.57
N GLU A 132 30.39 15.90 -10.87
CA GLU A 132 30.71 17.10 -11.64
C GLU A 132 29.61 18.15 -11.46
N ALA A 133 29.93 19.43 -11.62
CA ALA A 133 28.91 20.46 -11.57
C ALA A 133 27.89 20.24 -12.70
N GLY A 134 26.62 20.10 -12.36
CA GLY A 134 25.61 19.69 -13.33
C GLY A 134 24.20 19.54 -12.78
N VAL A 135 23.33 19.02 -13.64
CA VAL A 135 21.97 18.60 -13.29
C VAL A 135 21.96 17.09 -13.21
N TYR A 136 21.27 16.56 -12.20
CA TYR A 136 21.13 15.13 -11.97
C TYR A 136 19.66 14.75 -11.82
N LEU A 137 19.30 13.55 -12.25
CA LEU A 137 17.99 12.96 -12.03
C LEU A 137 18.12 11.68 -11.19
N LEU A 138 17.52 11.68 -10.00
CA LEU A 138 17.25 10.45 -9.29
C LEU A 138 16.02 9.78 -9.90
N VAL A 139 16.15 8.51 -10.25
CA VAL A 139 15.08 7.69 -10.83
C VAL A 139 14.88 6.45 -9.98
N VAL A 140 13.63 6.12 -9.67
CA VAL A 140 13.23 4.80 -9.17
C VAL A 140 12.27 4.18 -10.19
N THR A 141 12.58 2.99 -10.69
CA THR A 141 11.81 2.33 -11.76
C THR A 141 10.99 1.16 -11.22
N PRO A 142 10.00 0.67 -12.00
CA PRO A 142 9.28 -0.57 -11.69
C PRO A 142 10.12 -1.86 -11.60
N ARG A 143 11.44 -1.78 -11.83
CA ARG A 143 12.35 -2.92 -11.57
C ARG A 143 12.65 -3.11 -10.08
N LEU A 144 12.54 -2.05 -9.28
CA LEU A 144 12.56 -2.16 -7.82
C LEU A 144 11.35 -2.98 -7.38
N ARG A 145 11.51 -3.89 -6.41
CA ARG A 145 10.42 -4.71 -5.88
C ARG A 145 10.27 -4.55 -4.37
N SER A 146 9.06 -4.76 -3.86
CA SER A 146 8.84 -4.98 -2.43
C SER A 146 9.32 -6.36 -2.01
N VAL A 147 9.47 -6.60 -0.71
CA VAL A 147 9.77 -7.93 -0.14
C VAL A 147 8.68 -8.97 -0.47
N ARG A 148 7.47 -8.52 -0.83
CA ARG A 148 6.37 -9.35 -1.33
C ARG A 148 6.46 -9.62 -2.84
N GLY A 149 7.47 -9.09 -3.51
CA GLY A 149 7.72 -9.26 -4.95
C GLY A 149 6.95 -8.28 -5.85
N LEU A 150 6.22 -7.32 -5.29
CA LEU A 150 5.41 -6.37 -6.06
C LEU A 150 6.33 -5.30 -6.69
N PRO A 151 6.17 -5.00 -7.99
CA PRO A 151 6.99 -3.98 -8.64
C PRO A 151 6.62 -2.60 -8.13
N PHE A 152 7.64 -1.76 -7.97
CA PHE A 152 7.49 -0.34 -7.66
C PHE A 152 6.58 0.35 -8.67
N ASN A 153 5.75 1.25 -8.17
CA ASN A 153 4.90 2.08 -9.00
C ASN A 153 4.57 3.36 -8.24
N GLN A 154 5.04 4.50 -8.75
CA GLN A 154 4.75 5.80 -8.13
C GLN A 154 3.24 6.12 -8.14
N ARG A 155 2.45 5.42 -8.96
CA ARG A 155 0.99 5.45 -8.98
C ARG A 155 0.41 4.04 -8.77
N PRO A 156 0.39 3.53 -7.53
CA PRO A 156 -0.16 2.20 -7.23
C PRO A 156 -1.55 2.03 -7.83
N GLY A 157 -1.83 0.87 -8.42
CA GLY A 157 -3.12 0.61 -9.10
C GLY A 157 -3.20 1.09 -10.55
N GLU A 158 -2.29 1.95 -11.01
CA GLU A 158 -2.27 2.49 -12.37
C GLU A 158 -1.19 1.84 -13.26
N SER A 159 -1.04 2.37 -14.48
CA SER A 159 0.06 2.01 -15.38
C SER A 159 1.42 2.28 -14.71
N PRO A 160 2.47 1.46 -14.97
CA PRO A 160 3.75 1.59 -14.28
C PRO A 160 4.34 2.99 -14.41
N ALA A 161 4.57 3.64 -13.27
CA ALA A 161 5.14 4.96 -13.18
C ALA A 161 6.45 4.93 -12.38
N SER A 162 7.51 5.47 -12.97
CA SER A 162 8.78 5.72 -12.28
C SER A 162 8.67 6.96 -11.40
N PHE A 163 9.41 6.99 -10.30
CA PHE A 163 9.65 8.22 -9.54
C PHE A 163 10.85 8.95 -10.13
N VAL A 164 10.77 10.27 -10.27
CA VAL A 164 11.85 11.12 -10.78
C VAL A 164 11.99 12.36 -9.91
N ALA A 165 13.17 12.53 -9.31
CA ALA A 165 13.58 13.77 -8.65
C ALA A 165 14.79 14.36 -9.36
N ARG A 166 14.89 15.68 -9.39
CA ARG A 166 15.91 16.45 -10.09
C ARG A 166 16.71 17.27 -9.10
N TYR A 167 18.01 17.32 -9.35
CA TYR A 167 18.94 18.06 -8.52
C TYR A 167 19.90 18.89 -9.36
N THR A 168 20.48 19.88 -8.70
CA THR A 168 21.70 20.56 -9.17
C THR A 168 22.84 20.24 -8.23
N TYR A 169 24.06 20.17 -8.75
CA TYR A 169 25.27 20.06 -7.95
C TYR A 169 26.30 21.08 -8.43
N GLY A 170 27.01 21.71 -7.49
CA GLY A 170 27.88 22.85 -7.75
C GLY A 170 27.13 24.15 -8.05
N ASP A 171 27.84 25.14 -8.60
CA ASP A 171 27.32 26.49 -8.92
C ASP A 171 26.43 26.53 -10.19
N VAL A 172 25.49 25.57 -10.32
CA VAL A 172 24.56 25.49 -11.44
C VAL A 172 23.22 26.11 -11.05
N PRO A 173 22.78 27.22 -11.67
CA PRO A 173 21.53 27.88 -11.30
C PRO A 173 20.29 27.07 -11.72
N LEU A 174 19.35 26.90 -10.80
CA LEU A 174 18.06 26.20 -11.01
C LEU A 174 17.16 26.85 -12.10
N THR A 175 17.45 28.07 -12.54
CA THR A 175 16.61 28.85 -13.47
C THR A 175 16.63 28.38 -14.94
N SER A 176 17.43 27.38 -15.31
CA SER A 176 17.49 26.83 -16.67
C SER A 176 16.64 25.57 -16.88
N LEU A 177 15.68 25.34 -16.00
CA LEU A 177 15.07 24.03 -15.81
C LEU A 177 13.58 24.11 -16.19
N ASP A 178 13.26 23.83 -17.45
CA ASP A 178 11.88 23.60 -17.90
C ASP A 178 11.25 22.46 -17.07
N PRO A 179 9.92 22.49 -16.83
CA PRO A 179 9.22 21.38 -16.20
C PRO A 179 9.43 20.11 -17.04
N LEU A 180 9.74 18.98 -16.39
CA LEU A 180 9.76 17.68 -17.06
C LEU A 180 8.33 17.32 -17.43
N PRO A 181 8.04 16.97 -18.70
CA PRO A 181 6.73 16.45 -19.05
C PRO A 181 6.64 14.96 -18.73
N GLY A 182 5.46 14.50 -18.30
CA GLY A 182 5.16 13.07 -18.17
C GLY A 182 5.76 12.35 -16.95
N GLY A 183 6.74 12.92 -16.27
CA GLY A 183 7.20 12.48 -14.95
C GLY A 183 6.98 13.61 -13.94
N GLU A 184 6.18 13.38 -12.90
CA GLU A 184 5.98 14.38 -11.86
C GLU A 184 7.34 14.74 -11.24
N THR A 185 7.71 16.02 -11.38
CA THR A 185 8.92 16.55 -10.78
C THR A 185 8.69 16.72 -9.29
N GLY A 186 9.19 15.76 -8.52
CA GLY A 186 9.47 15.88 -7.09
C GLY A 186 8.80 14.89 -6.18
N PRO A 187 8.76 15.08 -4.84
CA PRO A 187 7.98 14.24 -3.95
C PRO A 187 6.48 14.51 -4.21
N GLY A 188 6.04 14.31 -5.45
CA GLY A 188 4.72 13.90 -5.78
C GLY A 188 4.71 12.39 -5.58
N GLY A 189 4.27 11.97 -4.41
CA GLY A 189 3.31 10.86 -4.38
C GLY A 189 2.19 11.10 -5.39
N PRO A 190 1.25 10.16 -5.57
CA PRO A 190 0.07 10.44 -6.38
C PRO A 190 -0.48 11.84 -6.05
N VAL A 191 -0.76 12.68 -7.04
CA VAL A 191 -1.33 14.01 -6.78
C VAL A 191 -2.71 13.79 -6.17
N PHE A 192 -2.75 13.87 -4.85
CA PHE A 192 -3.97 13.70 -4.10
C PHE A 192 -4.81 14.97 -4.21
N GLY A 193 -6.12 14.78 -4.31
CA GLY A 193 -7.07 15.87 -4.17
C GLY A 193 -7.01 16.50 -2.77
N PRO A 194 -7.80 17.56 -2.53
CA PRO A 194 -7.88 18.17 -1.21
C PRO A 194 -8.32 17.11 -0.18
N PRO A 195 -7.66 17.01 0.98
CA PRO A 195 -8.14 16.13 2.05
C PRO A 195 -9.51 16.62 2.55
N PRO A 196 -10.31 15.75 3.18
CA PRO A 196 -11.55 16.16 3.82
C PRO A 196 -11.29 17.15 4.97
N GLU A 197 -12.15 18.17 5.09
CA GLU A 197 -12.16 19.03 6.29
C GLU A 197 -12.71 18.25 7.50
N THR A 198 -13.62 17.31 7.23
CA THR A 198 -14.21 16.38 8.19
C THR A 198 -14.35 15.01 7.54
N LEU A 199 -13.95 13.96 8.27
CA LEU A 199 -14.17 12.58 7.89
C LEU A 199 -14.35 11.75 9.17
N VAL A 200 -15.44 10.99 9.24
CA VAL A 200 -15.77 10.15 10.40
C VAL A 200 -16.27 8.79 9.93
N ILE A 201 -16.18 7.79 10.80
CA ILE A 201 -16.89 6.52 10.71
C ILE A 201 -18.35 6.83 11.05
N SER A 202 -19.27 6.70 10.10
CA SER A 202 -20.69 7.00 10.29
C SER A 202 -21.50 5.77 10.67
N GLU A 203 -21.22 4.61 10.10
CA GLU A 203 -21.94 3.39 10.44
C GLU A 203 -21.03 2.16 10.34
N LEU A 204 -21.15 1.25 11.30
CA LEU A 204 -20.42 -0.02 11.32
C LEU A 204 -21.40 -1.16 11.57
N LEU A 205 -21.43 -2.13 10.67
CA LEU A 205 -22.00 -3.45 10.93
C LEU A 205 -20.87 -4.48 10.99
N TYR A 206 -20.62 -4.98 12.20
CA TYR A 206 -19.53 -5.90 12.49
C TYR A 206 -19.98 -7.36 12.75
N ASP A 207 -21.24 -7.57 13.14
CA ASP A 207 -21.82 -8.90 13.45
C ASP A 207 -23.03 -9.11 12.52
N GLY A 208 -22.82 -9.87 11.45
CA GLY A 208 -23.82 -10.17 10.42
C GLY A 208 -24.97 -11.01 10.97
N LYS A 209 -26.18 -10.82 10.43
CA LYS A 209 -27.35 -11.59 10.90
C LYS A 209 -27.28 -13.07 10.50
N LEU A 210 -26.79 -13.33 9.30
CA LEU A 210 -26.71 -14.63 8.66
C LEU A 210 -25.27 -15.15 8.69
N SER A 211 -24.28 -14.28 8.47
CA SER A 211 -22.87 -14.63 8.46
C SER A 211 -21.98 -13.39 8.56
N ASP A 212 -20.97 -13.45 9.41
CA ASP A 212 -19.96 -12.39 9.59
C ASP A 212 -18.89 -12.39 8.48
N THR A 213 -18.85 -13.45 7.67
CA THR A 213 -17.81 -13.65 6.63
C THR A 213 -18.38 -13.87 5.23
N ASP A 214 -19.69 -13.66 5.05
CA ASP A 214 -20.36 -13.82 3.76
C ASP A 214 -20.95 -12.50 3.25
N GLY A 215 -20.23 -11.39 3.44
CA GLY A 215 -20.51 -10.12 2.78
C GLY A 215 -21.70 -9.34 3.33
N GLU A 216 -22.06 -9.53 4.59
CA GLU A 216 -23.08 -8.70 5.26
C GLU A 216 -22.48 -7.46 5.94
N ASN A 217 -21.21 -7.55 6.35
CA ASN A 217 -20.52 -6.51 7.10
C ASN A 217 -20.20 -5.29 6.23
N PHE A 218 -20.20 -4.11 6.85
CA PHE A 218 -19.81 -2.88 6.17
C PHE A 218 -19.28 -1.82 7.14
N ILE A 219 -18.49 -0.92 6.57
CA ILE A 219 -18.07 0.33 7.18
C ILE A 219 -18.54 1.47 6.28
N GLU A 220 -19.19 2.44 6.86
CA GLU A 220 -19.57 3.68 6.20
C GLU A 220 -18.74 4.83 6.74
N LEU A 221 -18.18 5.62 5.82
CA LEU A 221 -17.51 6.88 6.14
C LEU A 221 -18.38 8.04 5.70
N TYR A 222 -18.43 9.10 6.50
CA TYR A 222 -19.10 10.35 6.15
C TYR A 222 -18.15 11.54 6.25
N GLY A 223 -18.16 12.41 5.25
CA GLY A 223 -17.24 13.55 5.22
C GLY A 223 -17.52 14.59 4.16
N THR A 224 -16.51 15.41 3.89
CA THR A 224 -16.57 16.49 2.89
C THR A 224 -16.66 15.91 1.46
N PRO A 225 -17.75 16.18 0.70
CA PRO A 225 -17.90 15.66 -0.66
C PRO A 225 -16.77 16.07 -1.61
N GLY A 226 -16.32 15.14 -2.45
CA GLY A 226 -15.26 15.35 -3.44
C GLY A 226 -13.84 15.39 -2.89
N SER A 227 -13.66 15.24 -1.57
CA SER A 227 -12.34 15.15 -0.95
C SER A 227 -11.67 13.81 -1.23
N ASP A 228 -10.34 13.83 -1.31
CA ASP A 228 -9.51 12.66 -1.57
C ASP A 228 -9.24 11.89 -0.27
N ILE A 229 -9.72 10.65 -0.26
CA ILE A 229 -9.52 9.67 0.81
C ILE A 229 -8.71 8.47 0.34
N GLY A 230 -8.06 8.56 -0.82
CA GLY A 230 -7.20 7.49 -1.31
C GLY A 230 -6.07 7.19 -0.34
N LEU A 231 -5.75 5.91 -0.18
CA LEU A 231 -4.73 5.42 0.75
C LEU A 231 -5.00 5.71 2.23
N TYR A 232 -6.20 6.18 2.59
CA TYR A 232 -6.64 6.13 3.98
C TYR A 232 -6.74 4.67 4.41
N GLN A 233 -6.54 4.43 5.70
CA GLN A 233 -6.47 3.08 6.24
C GLN A 233 -7.55 2.91 7.31
N ILE A 234 -8.16 1.73 7.33
CA ILE A 234 -9.07 1.31 8.39
C ILE A 234 -8.41 0.12 9.07
N LEU A 235 -8.14 0.26 10.36
CA LEU A 235 -7.53 -0.79 11.17
C LEU A 235 -8.59 -1.37 12.09
N PHE A 236 -8.70 -2.70 12.09
CA PHE A 236 -9.47 -3.45 13.08
C PHE A 236 -8.57 -3.80 14.25
N ILE A 237 -9.03 -3.47 15.45
CA ILE A 237 -8.24 -3.60 16.68
C ILE A 237 -8.95 -4.53 17.65
N ASN A 238 -8.23 -5.56 18.08
CA ASN A 238 -8.69 -6.48 19.12
C ASN A 238 -8.82 -5.75 20.46
N GLY A 239 -10.00 -5.78 21.06
CA GLY A 239 -10.25 -5.08 22.31
C GLY A 239 -9.78 -5.82 23.57
N ALA A 240 -9.24 -7.03 23.47
CA ALA A 240 -8.63 -7.73 24.60
C ALA A 240 -7.16 -7.36 24.82
N ASP A 241 -6.40 -7.10 23.75
CA ASP A 241 -4.96 -6.80 23.84
C ASP A 241 -4.51 -5.55 23.04
N GLY A 242 -5.43 -4.91 22.32
CA GLY A 242 -5.15 -3.74 21.49
C GLY A 242 -4.39 -4.05 20.21
N ALA A 243 -4.19 -5.32 19.85
CA ALA A 243 -3.48 -5.69 18.64
C ALA A 243 -4.31 -5.42 17.38
N GLU A 244 -3.66 -4.96 16.31
CA GLU A 244 -4.27 -4.89 14.99
C GLU A 244 -4.52 -6.32 14.46
N THR A 245 -5.77 -6.62 14.11
CA THR A 245 -6.17 -7.92 13.58
C THR A 245 -6.20 -7.93 12.06
N GLU A 246 -6.60 -6.80 11.47
CA GLU A 246 -6.77 -6.64 10.03
C GLU A 246 -6.70 -5.16 9.64
N ARG A 247 -6.42 -4.90 8.37
CA ARG A 247 -6.31 -3.55 7.80
C ARG A 247 -6.87 -3.51 6.39
N ILE A 248 -7.70 -2.51 6.14
CA ILE A 248 -8.15 -2.10 4.81
C ILE A 248 -7.36 -0.84 4.42
N THR A 249 -6.87 -0.78 3.17
CA THR A 249 -6.30 0.44 2.59
C THR A 249 -7.15 0.87 1.40
N LEU A 250 -7.69 2.08 1.45
CA LEU A 250 -8.54 2.59 0.38
C LEU A 250 -7.74 2.77 -0.92
N PRO A 251 -8.32 2.45 -2.08
CA PRO A 251 -7.64 2.60 -3.36
C PRO A 251 -7.10 4.02 -3.58
N ALA A 252 -5.93 4.13 -4.22
CA ALA A 252 -5.45 5.42 -4.68
C ALA A 252 -6.50 6.12 -5.56
N GLY A 253 -6.69 7.42 -5.38
CA GLY A 253 -7.69 8.21 -6.10
C GLY A 253 -9.13 8.00 -5.62
N SER A 254 -9.37 7.29 -4.51
CA SER A 254 -10.69 7.24 -3.88
C SER A 254 -11.13 8.64 -3.47
N LEU A 255 -12.31 9.05 -3.92
CA LEU A 255 -12.93 10.31 -3.59
C LEU A 255 -14.23 10.06 -2.81
N LEU A 256 -14.51 10.91 -1.83
CA LEU A 256 -15.86 10.98 -1.25
C LEU A 256 -16.86 11.37 -2.35
N PRO A 257 -17.95 10.61 -2.54
CA PRO A 257 -19.00 10.94 -3.51
C PRO A 257 -19.72 12.26 -3.17
N GLU A 258 -20.62 12.71 -4.06
CA GLU A 258 -21.33 13.99 -3.91
C GLU A 258 -22.24 14.06 -2.68
N ASP A 259 -22.70 12.92 -2.17
CA ASP A 259 -23.48 12.82 -0.93
C ASP A 259 -22.60 12.80 0.33
N GLY A 260 -21.27 12.70 0.16
CA GLY A 260 -20.31 12.66 1.25
C GLY A 260 -20.23 11.30 1.95
N ILE A 261 -20.86 10.24 1.40
CA ILE A 261 -20.87 8.89 1.98
C ILE A 261 -19.95 7.99 1.16
N PHE A 262 -18.97 7.36 1.80
CA PHE A 262 -18.16 6.32 1.17
C PHE A 262 -18.40 4.98 1.86
N LEU A 263 -19.03 4.05 1.12
CA LEU A 263 -19.47 2.76 1.65
C LEU A 263 -18.48 1.65 1.28
N ILE A 264 -17.95 0.98 2.29
CA ILE A 264 -17.03 -0.16 2.18
C ILE A 264 -17.76 -1.40 2.61
N ALA A 265 -17.92 -2.37 1.72
CA ALA A 265 -18.68 -3.58 2.00
C ALA A 265 -17.82 -4.83 1.96
N ASP A 266 -18.11 -5.75 2.89
CA ASP A 266 -17.48 -7.07 2.93
C ASP A 266 -17.91 -7.91 1.73
N LEU A 267 -16.99 -8.73 1.26
CA LEU A 267 -17.19 -9.65 0.16
C LEU A 267 -17.81 -10.96 0.63
N LYS A 268 -18.69 -11.52 -0.20
CA LYS A 268 -19.17 -12.89 0.00
C LYS A 268 -18.01 -13.88 0.04
N THR A 269 -18.13 -14.94 0.81
CA THR A 269 -17.08 -15.97 0.91
C THR A 269 -16.76 -16.53 -0.49
N GLY A 270 -15.50 -16.42 -0.91
CA GLY A 270 -15.04 -16.89 -2.22
C GLY A 270 -15.53 -16.05 -3.40
N SER A 271 -16.14 -14.89 -3.14
CA SER A 271 -16.44 -13.86 -4.11
C SER A 271 -15.36 -12.79 -4.10
N THR A 272 -15.27 -12.07 -5.20
CA THR A 272 -14.43 -10.88 -5.30
C THR A 272 -15.20 -9.66 -5.77
N THR A 273 -16.39 -9.83 -6.33
CA THR A 273 -17.16 -8.74 -6.96
C THR A 273 -18.57 -8.61 -6.40
N ALA A 274 -18.91 -9.40 -5.36
CA ALA A 274 -20.26 -9.44 -4.83
C ALA A 274 -20.26 -9.40 -3.31
N SER A 275 -21.13 -8.53 -2.79
CA SER A 275 -21.48 -8.37 -1.39
C SER A 275 -23.00 -8.58 -1.22
N ASN A 276 -23.48 -8.81 0.00
CA ASN A 276 -24.89 -8.65 0.36
C ASN A 276 -25.27 -7.19 0.63
N VAL A 277 -24.28 -6.31 0.81
CA VAL A 277 -24.46 -4.87 0.93
C VAL A 277 -24.50 -4.26 -0.47
N SER A 278 -25.58 -3.55 -0.78
CA SER A 278 -25.77 -2.92 -2.09
C SER A 278 -25.25 -1.49 -2.10
N GLY A 279 -24.68 -1.05 -3.22
CA GLY A 279 -24.30 0.35 -3.42
C GLY A 279 -22.93 0.73 -2.86
N ALA A 280 -22.08 -0.25 -2.54
CA ALA A 280 -20.74 -0.01 -2.05
C ALA A 280 -19.87 0.72 -3.10
N ASP A 281 -19.09 1.68 -2.63
CA ASP A 281 -18.06 2.37 -3.41
C ASP A 281 -16.78 1.54 -3.48
N PHE A 282 -16.52 0.76 -2.42
CA PHE A 282 -15.39 -0.14 -2.33
C PHE A 282 -15.80 -1.51 -1.76
N LEU A 283 -15.22 -2.56 -2.34
CA LEU A 283 -15.40 -3.93 -1.90
C LEU A 283 -14.04 -4.45 -1.40
N ASP A 284 -14.03 -4.95 -0.18
CA ASP A 284 -12.86 -5.63 0.38
C ASP A 284 -13.33 -6.87 1.16
N GLN A 285 -12.42 -7.75 1.51
CA GLN A 285 -12.71 -8.89 2.36
C GLN A 285 -12.21 -8.58 3.77
N PHE A 286 -13.12 -8.56 4.75
CA PHE A 286 -12.76 -8.27 6.13
C PHE A 286 -13.73 -8.93 7.11
N ASP A 287 -13.23 -9.28 8.29
CA ASP A 287 -13.97 -9.99 9.34
C ASP A 287 -13.77 -9.27 10.68
N PRO A 288 -14.53 -8.18 10.94
CA PRO A 288 -14.49 -7.47 12.20
C PRO A 288 -14.83 -8.42 13.34
N GLN A 289 -14.22 -8.23 14.51
CA GLN A 289 -14.50 -9.10 15.64
C GLN A 289 -15.81 -8.71 16.35
N ASN A 290 -16.59 -9.72 16.75
CA ASN A 290 -17.89 -9.56 17.43
C ASN A 290 -17.74 -9.37 18.96
N GLY A 291 -16.53 -9.06 19.45
CA GLY A 291 -16.26 -8.83 20.86
C GLY A 291 -16.25 -7.34 21.19
N PRO A 292 -15.87 -6.95 22.42
CA PRO A 292 -15.38 -5.61 22.63
C PRO A 292 -14.15 -5.44 21.75
N ASP A 293 -14.23 -4.54 20.77
CA ASP A 293 -13.21 -4.30 19.76
C ASP A 293 -13.25 -2.83 19.32
N GLY A 294 -12.41 -2.46 18.36
CA GLY A 294 -12.44 -1.13 17.80
C GLY A 294 -12.00 -1.03 16.36
N VAL A 295 -12.36 0.08 15.74
CA VAL A 295 -11.99 0.47 14.39
C VAL A 295 -11.28 1.82 14.46
N GLN A 296 -10.12 1.93 13.82
CA GLN A 296 -9.39 3.19 13.69
C GLN A 296 -9.33 3.60 12.22
N LEU A 297 -9.71 4.85 11.94
CA LEU A 297 -9.56 5.47 10.63
C LEU A 297 -8.31 6.33 10.64
N LEU A 298 -7.35 6.00 9.80
CA LEU A 298 -6.09 6.72 9.66
C LEU A 298 -6.02 7.40 8.30
N ASN A 299 -5.45 8.59 8.27
CA ASN A 299 -5.12 9.23 7.00
C ASN A 299 -3.92 8.54 6.34
N ARG A 300 -3.63 8.91 5.09
CA ARG A 300 -2.52 8.33 4.31
C ARG A 300 -1.13 8.53 4.95
N GLU A 301 -0.96 9.51 5.83
CA GLU A 301 0.27 9.73 6.61
C GLU A 301 0.33 8.92 7.92
N GLY A 302 -0.71 8.14 8.23
CA GLY A 302 -0.82 7.33 9.44
C GLY A 302 -1.31 8.09 10.69
N ASN A 303 -1.81 9.32 10.53
CA ASN A 303 -2.42 10.06 11.62
C ASN A 303 -3.85 9.55 11.87
N LEU A 304 -4.23 9.40 13.13
CA LEU A 304 -5.60 9.06 13.51
C LEU A 304 -6.55 10.20 13.11
N VAL A 305 -7.62 9.86 12.38
CA VAL A 305 -8.67 10.75 11.91
C VAL A 305 -9.93 10.57 12.76
N ASP A 306 -10.36 9.33 12.95
CA ASP A 306 -11.52 8.96 13.76
C ASP A 306 -11.31 7.54 14.34
N THR A 307 -12.02 7.21 15.40
CA THR A 307 -12.03 5.86 15.96
C THR A 307 -13.35 5.53 16.64
N LEU A 308 -13.76 4.26 16.51
CA LEU A 308 -14.93 3.70 17.15
C LEU A 308 -14.49 2.50 17.98
N ALA A 309 -14.61 2.58 19.30
CA ALA A 309 -14.56 1.39 20.16
C ALA A 309 -15.97 0.99 20.59
N TYR A 310 -16.21 -0.32 20.74
CA TYR A 310 -17.50 -0.84 21.19
C TYR A 310 -17.35 -1.95 22.22
N GLY A 311 -18.33 -2.06 23.11
CA GLY A 311 -18.34 -3.04 24.21
C GLY A 311 -17.57 -2.60 25.47
N GLU A 312 -17.39 -3.54 26.40
CA GLU A 312 -16.81 -3.27 27.72
C GLU A 312 -15.43 -3.91 27.93
N GLY A 313 -14.58 -3.28 28.75
CA GLY A 313 -13.30 -3.86 29.18
C GLY A 313 -12.11 -3.60 28.24
N LEU A 314 -12.29 -2.70 27.29
CA LEU A 314 -11.31 -2.28 26.30
C LEU A 314 -10.09 -1.56 26.92
N PRO A 315 -8.88 -1.74 26.38
CA PRO A 315 -7.76 -0.88 26.72
C PRO A 315 -8.00 0.54 26.15
N PRO A 316 -7.54 1.61 26.84
CA PRO A 316 -7.72 2.97 26.34
C PRO A 316 -6.85 3.29 25.10
N VAL A 317 -5.80 2.50 24.86
CA VAL A 317 -4.80 2.72 23.80
C VAL A 317 -4.49 1.38 23.15
N ALA A 318 -4.47 1.34 21.83
CA ALA A 318 -4.11 0.17 21.04
C ALA A 318 -2.58 -0.08 21.05
N ALA A 319 -2.15 -1.25 20.59
CA ALA A 319 -0.74 -1.64 20.54
C ALA A 319 0.12 -0.75 19.61
N ASN A 320 -0.52 -0.07 18.65
CA ASN A 320 0.12 0.93 17.78
C ASN A 320 0.34 2.30 18.46
N GLY A 321 -0.10 2.46 19.72
CA GLY A 321 0.05 3.69 20.49
C GLY A 321 -1.02 4.76 20.23
N LEU A 322 -2.01 4.49 19.39
CA LEU A 322 -3.14 5.37 19.13
C LEU A 322 -4.33 5.07 20.07
N PRO A 323 -5.18 6.06 20.40
CA PRO A 323 -6.44 5.84 21.11
C PRO A 323 -7.28 4.76 20.44
N LEU A 324 -7.85 3.82 21.23
CA LEU A 324 -8.73 2.76 20.70
C LEU A 324 -10.16 3.26 20.44
N GLY A 325 -10.58 4.28 21.17
CA GLY A 325 -11.92 4.86 21.12
C GLY A 325 -11.91 6.29 21.64
N GLU A 326 -13.01 7.00 21.46
CA GLU A 326 -13.17 8.39 21.89
C GLU A 326 -13.88 8.44 23.25
N GLU A 327 -13.18 8.91 24.29
CA GLU A 327 -13.61 9.04 25.70
C GLU A 327 -14.18 7.75 26.35
N ALA A 328 -15.30 7.22 25.85
CA ALA A 328 -15.93 5.99 26.29
C ALA A 328 -16.48 5.18 25.08
N PRO A 329 -16.49 3.84 25.14
CA PRO A 329 -16.90 3.00 24.02
C PRO A 329 -18.40 3.02 23.76
N ALA A 330 -18.79 2.89 22.50
CA ALA A 330 -20.15 2.65 22.08
C ALA A 330 -20.72 1.35 22.71
N PRO A 331 -22.05 1.20 22.80
CA PRO A 331 -22.65 -0.05 23.27
C PRO A 331 -22.25 -1.23 22.39
N ASP A 332 -22.21 -2.43 22.96
CA ASP A 332 -22.22 -3.67 22.18
C ASP A 332 -23.63 -3.91 21.64
N VAL A 333 -23.74 -4.28 20.37
CA VAL A 333 -25.01 -4.53 19.68
C VAL A 333 -25.15 -6.01 19.28
N VAL A 334 -26.38 -6.45 19.06
CA VAL A 334 -26.66 -7.83 18.68
C VAL A 334 -26.49 -8.05 17.17
N ALA A 335 -26.14 -9.28 16.76
CA ALA A 335 -26.07 -9.68 15.36
C ALA A 335 -27.20 -9.13 14.46
N GLY A 336 -26.81 -8.52 13.34
CA GLY A 336 -27.66 -7.89 12.36
C GLY A 336 -28.05 -6.44 12.68
N HIS A 337 -27.56 -5.88 13.79
CA HIS A 337 -27.65 -4.45 14.08
C HIS A 337 -26.33 -3.76 13.72
N SER A 338 -26.36 -2.45 13.62
CA SER A 338 -25.19 -1.61 13.39
C SER A 338 -25.02 -0.58 14.51
N LEU A 339 -23.80 -0.07 14.62
CA LEU A 339 -23.49 1.14 15.36
C LEU A 339 -23.50 2.31 14.38
N SER A 340 -24.40 3.27 14.56
CA SER A 340 -24.56 4.42 13.66
C SER A 340 -24.40 5.74 14.39
N ARG A 341 -23.62 6.67 13.83
CA ARG A 341 -23.55 8.08 14.24
C ARG A 341 -24.78 8.81 13.74
N ILE A 342 -25.49 9.50 14.64
CA ILE A 342 -26.68 10.26 14.26
C ILE A 342 -26.27 11.50 13.43
N ASN A 343 -26.63 11.51 12.13
CA ASN A 343 -26.31 12.59 11.18
C ASN A 343 -24.81 12.92 11.09
N GLY A 344 -23.92 11.94 11.30
CA GLY A 344 -22.46 12.14 11.22
C GLY A 344 -21.91 13.12 12.25
N GLN A 345 -22.61 13.34 13.37
CA GLN A 345 -22.12 14.18 14.45
C GLN A 345 -21.02 13.48 15.25
N ASP A 346 -19.98 14.23 15.56
CA ASP A 346 -18.84 13.78 16.34
C ASP A 346 -18.61 14.74 17.51
N SER A 347 -18.93 14.27 18.71
CA SER A 347 -18.69 14.96 19.97
C SER A 347 -17.41 14.50 20.65
N GLN A 348 -16.65 13.62 19.99
CA GLN A 348 -15.45 12.96 20.51
C GLN A 348 -15.77 12.06 21.71
N ASP A 349 -16.94 11.40 21.68
CA ASP A 349 -17.37 10.44 22.70
C ASP A 349 -18.24 9.35 22.04
N ASN A 350 -17.69 8.13 21.87
CA ASN A 350 -18.40 7.08 21.13
C ASN A 350 -19.73 6.68 21.81
N THR A 351 -19.88 6.86 23.13
CA THR A 351 -21.15 6.60 23.84
C THR A 351 -22.26 7.59 23.50
N GLN A 352 -21.90 8.82 23.12
CA GLN A 352 -22.85 9.87 22.77
C GLN A 352 -23.14 9.88 21.29
N ASP A 353 -22.14 9.53 20.49
CA ASP A 353 -22.20 9.65 19.04
C ASP A 353 -22.88 8.44 18.39
N PHE A 354 -22.63 7.23 18.89
CA PHE A 354 -23.14 5.99 18.29
C PHE A 354 -24.36 5.43 19.00
N VAL A 355 -25.32 4.98 18.20
CA VAL A 355 -26.52 4.29 18.67
C VAL A 355 -26.69 2.92 18.02
N ASP A 356 -27.32 2.01 18.77
CA ASP A 356 -27.78 0.71 18.28
C ASP A 356 -28.90 0.90 17.23
N MET A 357 -28.60 0.61 15.97
CA MET A 357 -29.55 0.59 14.88
C MET A 357 -30.01 -0.83 14.56
N THR A 358 -31.28 -1.11 14.92
CA THR A 358 -31.97 -2.39 14.65
C THR A 358 -32.15 -2.71 13.16
N THR A 359 -31.95 -1.73 12.27
CA THR A 359 -32.03 -1.89 10.83
C THR A 359 -30.91 -1.04 10.23
N PRO A 360 -29.80 -1.67 9.84
CA PRO A 360 -28.66 -0.97 9.25
C PRO A 360 -29.05 -0.20 7.99
N THR A 361 -28.37 0.92 7.74
CA THR A 361 -28.72 1.89 6.70
C THR A 361 -27.56 2.20 5.75
N PRO A 362 -26.90 1.18 5.15
CA PRO A 362 -25.75 1.42 4.28
C PRO A 362 -26.10 2.36 3.11
N GLY A 363 -25.30 3.42 2.95
CA GLY A 363 -25.48 4.45 1.94
C GLY A 363 -26.50 5.52 2.33
N VAL A 364 -26.93 5.59 3.58
CA VAL A 364 -27.96 6.52 4.07
C VAL A 364 -27.65 7.02 5.48
N LEU A 365 -27.44 8.33 5.60
CA LEU A 365 -27.18 9.02 6.87
C LEU A 365 -28.42 9.26 7.75
#